data_AF-A0A5E9FXH7-F1
#
_entry.id   AF-A0A5E9FXH7-F1
#
_cell.length_a   1.000
_cell.length_b   1.000
_cell.length_c   1.000
_cell.angle_alpha   90.00
_cell.angle_beta   90.00
_cell.angle_gamma   90.00
#
_symmetry.space_group_name_H-M   'P 1'
#
loop_
_entity.id
_entity.type
_entity.pdbx_description
1 polymer ?
#
loop_
_entity_poly.entity_id
_entity_poly.type
_entity_poly.pdbx_seq_one_letter_code
_entity_poly.pdbx_strand_id
1 'polypeptide(L)'
;MHVLVRCDASKEGGVGHLIRSMSLIDEAISRGWDVSFSGDVTVPFGRDMLKSIRRVPAEVTPDGLAEAATKIGADVVHVDHYGLIGDYRASLNDAGILLSSMEDTEYGRRAADLVVDPSPSAAASYRPDDGSDRILRGASFVPLRQSVRRVAASRHVGGDQPDHSASVRIVVMLGGTDALNATAEIMRVVIESGLSAVCSVIVDRARWSSLPSSTHDVKFVLHEPSAAAIELFHSADFAVSAAGTSLWELLCMGVPTALIQLVDNQRDNYQFVASRGLVVGLGPITDVSVTEEARGRLVRTLGTDLRPRVEAAQRGQLLVDGLGSERIVSAWESMLQPKACYDVRDVSEGDASLLFDWRNDAMVRAASRETRPLEWTSHHSWVLRAMEDPDRHLLLVTKNDSPVATVRFDLAGPPIDAWEVSIVVAPSLRGQGLGSDVLAAAEEYLRHLPHRTTAIYAAMRRENHASASLFRAAGYEAQENDGTSPLLSMRKLI
;
A
#
# COMPACT_ATOMS: atom_id res chain seq x y z
N MET A 1 9.06 -5.72 -17.83
CA MET A 1 7.99 -6.35 -17.02
C MET A 1 6.67 -6.08 -17.72
N HIS A 2 5.73 -7.01 -17.67
CA HIS A 2 4.42 -6.92 -18.32
C HIS A 2 3.32 -7.24 -17.31
N VAL A 3 2.34 -6.34 -17.15
CA VAL A 3 1.15 -6.56 -16.35
C VAL A 3 -0.10 -6.77 -17.21
N LEU A 4 -0.91 -7.76 -16.86
CA LEU A 4 -2.28 -7.92 -17.32
C LEU A 4 -3.25 -7.45 -16.25
N VAL A 5 -4.06 -6.45 -16.54
CA VAL A 5 -5.07 -5.94 -15.61
C VAL A 5 -6.45 -6.50 -15.96
N ARG A 6 -7.14 -7.07 -14.97
CA ARG A 6 -8.48 -7.66 -15.11
C ARG A 6 -9.51 -6.89 -14.28
N CYS A 7 -10.36 -6.13 -14.95
CA CYS A 7 -11.54 -5.50 -14.32
C CYS A 7 -12.64 -5.23 -15.35
N ASP A 8 -13.88 -5.04 -14.90
CA ASP A 8 -15.02 -4.65 -15.75
C ASP A 8 -15.51 -3.24 -15.42
N ALA A 9 -16.15 -2.60 -16.39
CA ALA A 9 -16.83 -1.33 -16.19
C ALA A 9 -18.06 -1.18 -17.08
N SER A 10 -19.21 -0.96 -16.43
CA SER A 10 -20.50 -0.79 -17.10
C SER A 10 -21.32 0.32 -16.45
N LYS A 11 -22.47 0.63 -17.05
CA LYS A 11 -23.37 1.63 -16.46
C LYS A 11 -23.98 1.13 -15.15
N GLU A 12 -24.27 -0.17 -15.09
CA GLU A 12 -24.92 -0.85 -13.98
C GLU A 12 -23.92 -1.20 -12.87
N GLY A 13 -22.74 -1.70 -13.23
CA GLY A 13 -21.67 -2.08 -12.28
C GLY A 13 -20.80 -0.91 -11.83
N GLY A 14 -20.95 0.24 -12.47
CA GLY A 14 -20.11 1.41 -12.23
C GLY A 14 -18.73 1.30 -12.88
N VAL A 15 -17.89 2.28 -12.56
CA VAL A 15 -16.61 2.51 -13.24
C VAL A 15 -15.43 2.58 -12.27
N GLY A 16 -15.69 2.35 -10.97
CA GLY A 16 -14.69 2.50 -9.90
C GLY A 16 -13.49 1.59 -10.09
N HIS A 17 -13.72 0.32 -10.41
CA HIS A 17 -12.68 -0.67 -10.70
C HIS A 17 -11.77 -0.21 -11.85
N LEU A 18 -12.36 0.21 -12.97
CA LEU A 18 -11.59 0.73 -14.10
C LEU A 18 -10.80 1.98 -13.74
N ILE A 19 -11.39 2.96 -13.03
CA ILE A 19 -10.67 4.19 -12.66
C ILE A 19 -9.44 3.89 -11.79
N ARG A 20 -9.58 3.03 -10.78
CA ARG A 20 -8.47 2.70 -9.88
C ARG A 20 -7.44 1.76 -10.53
N SER A 21 -7.90 0.85 -11.38
CA SER A 21 -7.04 0.01 -12.21
C SER A 21 -6.22 0.85 -13.21
N MET A 22 -6.82 1.88 -13.80
CA MET A 22 -6.12 2.83 -14.66
C MET A 22 -5.04 3.61 -13.91
N SER A 23 -5.22 3.91 -12.62
CA SER A 23 -4.16 4.50 -11.78
C SER A 23 -2.91 3.61 -11.71
N LEU A 24 -3.09 2.29 -11.64
CA LEU A 24 -1.99 1.32 -11.62
C LEU A 24 -1.37 1.14 -13.01
N ILE A 25 -2.21 1.15 -14.06
CA ILE A 25 -1.76 1.10 -15.46
C ILE A 25 -0.88 2.31 -15.78
N ASP A 26 -1.33 3.52 -15.45
CA ASP A 26 -0.58 4.75 -15.70
C ASP A 26 0.78 4.73 -14.98
N GLU A 27 0.80 4.25 -13.72
CA GLU A 27 2.03 4.09 -12.95
C GLU A 27 2.97 3.07 -13.59
N ALA A 28 2.48 1.88 -13.97
CA ALA A 28 3.27 0.84 -14.60
C ALA A 28 3.87 1.31 -15.95
N ILE A 29 3.06 1.96 -16.80
CA ILE A 29 3.54 2.55 -18.07
C ILE A 29 4.63 3.58 -17.80
N SER A 30 4.47 4.42 -16.77
CA SER A 30 5.48 5.44 -16.43
C SER A 30 6.82 4.84 -16.00
N ARG A 31 6.83 3.57 -15.54
CA ARG A 31 8.04 2.79 -15.21
C ARG A 31 8.55 1.94 -16.37
N GLY A 32 7.95 2.06 -17.55
CA GLY A 32 8.33 1.31 -18.76
C GLY A 32 7.82 -0.13 -18.79
N TRP A 33 6.77 -0.46 -18.05
CA TRP A 33 6.10 -1.76 -18.16
C TRP A 33 5.22 -1.82 -19.41
N ASP A 34 5.16 -3.01 -20.02
CA ASP A 34 4.11 -3.34 -20.97
C ASP A 34 2.80 -3.58 -20.22
N VAL A 35 1.67 -3.18 -20.80
CA VAL A 35 0.35 -3.34 -20.20
C VAL A 35 -0.64 -3.94 -21.18
N SER A 36 -1.33 -4.98 -20.72
CA SER A 36 -2.53 -5.53 -21.37
C SER A 36 -3.74 -5.41 -20.46
N PHE A 37 -4.93 -5.43 -21.04
CA PHE A 37 -6.20 -5.33 -20.33
C PHE A 37 -7.15 -6.47 -20.70
N SER A 38 -7.73 -7.12 -19.69
CA SER A 38 -8.79 -8.13 -19.81
C SER A 38 -10.06 -7.61 -19.13
N GLY A 39 -11.18 -7.63 -19.83
CA GLY A 39 -12.48 -7.27 -19.25
C GLY A 39 -13.39 -6.48 -20.17
N ASP A 40 -14.67 -6.45 -19.80
CA ASP A 40 -15.75 -5.80 -20.51
C ASP A 40 -15.91 -4.35 -20.05
N VAL A 41 -15.71 -3.42 -20.99
CA VAL A 41 -15.85 -1.98 -20.74
C VAL A 41 -16.87 -1.40 -21.71
N THR A 42 -18.08 -1.17 -21.22
CA THR A 42 -19.22 -0.71 -22.03
C THR A 42 -19.45 0.80 -21.96
N VAL A 43 -18.82 1.48 -20.99
CA VAL A 43 -18.87 2.95 -20.87
C VAL A 43 -17.96 3.62 -21.91
N PRO A 44 -18.44 4.64 -22.67
CA PRO A 44 -17.65 5.28 -23.74
C PRO A 44 -16.30 5.83 -23.28
N PHE A 45 -16.27 6.65 -22.23
CA PHE A 45 -15.02 7.26 -21.75
C PHE A 45 -14.01 6.20 -21.25
N GLY A 46 -14.50 5.06 -20.72
CA GLY A 46 -13.63 3.97 -20.30
C GLY A 46 -12.98 3.26 -21.49
N ARG A 47 -13.69 3.13 -22.61
CA ARG A 47 -13.09 2.64 -23.86
C ARG A 47 -12.04 3.61 -24.40
N ASP A 48 -12.28 4.91 -24.27
CA ASP A 48 -11.31 5.92 -24.68
C ASP A 48 -10.02 5.86 -23.83
N MET A 49 -10.12 5.62 -22.51
CA MET A 49 -8.96 5.42 -21.63
C MET A 49 -8.12 4.20 -22.03
N LEU A 50 -8.75 3.15 -22.57
CA LEU A 50 -8.10 1.90 -22.97
C LEU A 50 -7.66 1.88 -24.44
N LYS A 51 -7.85 2.95 -25.20
CA LYS A 51 -7.66 2.96 -26.66
C LYS A 51 -6.23 2.60 -27.10
N SER A 52 -5.23 2.92 -26.29
CA SER A 52 -3.82 2.60 -26.52
C SER A 52 -3.33 1.35 -25.78
N ILE A 53 -4.21 0.65 -25.05
CA ILE A 53 -3.86 -0.52 -24.25
C ILE A 53 -4.24 -1.79 -25.02
N ARG A 54 -3.32 -2.76 -25.08
CA ARG A 54 -3.57 -4.05 -25.72
C ARG A 54 -4.70 -4.77 -24.99
N ARG A 55 -5.80 -5.10 -25.69
CA ARG A 55 -6.89 -5.89 -25.11
C ARG A 55 -6.71 -7.38 -25.36
N VAL A 56 -7.06 -8.18 -24.37
CA VAL A 56 -7.23 -9.64 -24.46
C VAL A 56 -8.68 -9.98 -24.08
N PRO A 57 -9.17 -11.20 -24.40
CA PRO A 57 -10.51 -11.60 -24.01
C PRO A 57 -10.78 -11.41 -22.51
N ALA A 58 -12.05 -11.13 -22.18
CA ALA A 58 -12.51 -10.98 -20.80
C ALA A 58 -12.64 -12.36 -20.15
N GLU A 59 -11.52 -12.89 -19.68
CA GLU A 59 -11.48 -14.21 -19.03
C GLU A 59 -12.08 -14.15 -17.62
N VAL A 60 -12.87 -15.17 -17.29
CA VAL A 60 -13.60 -15.29 -16.02
C VAL A 60 -13.34 -16.59 -15.29
N THR A 61 -12.46 -17.43 -15.83
CA THR A 61 -12.00 -18.67 -15.21
C THR A 61 -10.52 -18.55 -14.85
N PRO A 62 -10.04 -19.26 -13.82
CA PRO A 62 -8.62 -19.31 -13.48
C PRO A 62 -7.73 -19.73 -14.65
N ASP A 63 -8.05 -20.85 -15.31
CA ASP A 63 -7.27 -21.40 -16.43
C ASP A 63 -7.28 -20.45 -17.64
N GLY A 64 -8.43 -19.87 -17.99
CA GLY A 64 -8.54 -18.96 -19.12
C GLY A 64 -7.71 -17.70 -18.91
N LEU A 65 -7.74 -17.13 -17.69
CA LEU A 65 -6.94 -15.95 -17.37
C LEU A 65 -5.44 -16.28 -17.37
N ALA A 66 -5.05 -17.45 -16.86
CA ALA A 66 -3.66 -17.92 -16.89
C ALA A 66 -3.15 -18.16 -18.32
N GLU A 67 -3.97 -18.78 -19.19
CA GLU A 67 -3.64 -18.97 -20.61
C GLU A 67 -3.46 -17.63 -21.32
N ALA A 68 -4.40 -16.70 -21.11
CA ALA A 68 -4.33 -15.36 -21.70
C ALA A 68 -3.09 -14.59 -21.25
N ALA A 69 -2.74 -14.66 -19.95
CA ALA A 69 -1.57 -14.04 -19.37
C ALA A 69 -0.26 -14.66 -19.90
N THR A 70 -0.19 -15.99 -19.98
CA THR A 70 0.96 -16.72 -20.53
C THR A 70 1.22 -16.35 -21.99
N LYS A 71 0.15 -16.30 -22.81
CA LYS A 71 0.23 -15.99 -24.24
C LYS A 71 0.81 -14.60 -24.53
N ILE A 72 0.64 -13.66 -23.61
CA ILE A 72 1.19 -12.31 -23.74
C ILE A 72 2.52 -12.13 -23.02
N GLY A 73 2.98 -13.13 -22.25
CA GLY A 73 4.20 -13.04 -21.44
C GLY A 73 4.05 -12.13 -20.24
N ALA A 74 2.89 -12.12 -19.58
CA ALA A 74 2.66 -11.31 -18.38
C ALA A 74 3.48 -11.86 -17.19
N ASP A 75 4.18 -10.97 -16.48
CA ASP A 75 4.84 -11.27 -15.20
C ASP A 75 3.86 -11.15 -14.02
N VAL A 76 2.86 -10.28 -14.16
CA VAL A 76 1.85 -9.99 -13.14
C VAL A 76 0.46 -10.00 -13.75
N VAL A 77 -0.50 -10.60 -13.04
CA VAL A 77 -1.92 -10.39 -13.27
C VAL A 77 -2.49 -9.61 -12.10
N HIS A 78 -3.03 -8.43 -12.36
CA HIS A 78 -3.74 -7.63 -11.35
C HIS A 78 -5.25 -7.77 -11.51
N VAL A 79 -5.93 -8.37 -10.54
CA VAL A 79 -7.38 -8.60 -10.54
C VAL A 79 -8.09 -7.59 -9.65
N ASP A 80 -9.00 -6.83 -10.25
CA ASP A 80 -9.88 -5.88 -9.59
C ASP A 80 -11.34 -6.13 -10.01
N HIS A 81 -11.92 -7.19 -9.44
CA HIS A 81 -13.28 -7.62 -9.75
C HIS A 81 -13.86 -8.42 -8.59
N TYR A 82 -15.12 -8.17 -8.19
CA TYR A 82 -15.72 -8.87 -7.04
C TYR A 82 -16.21 -10.28 -7.39
N GLY A 83 -16.74 -10.49 -8.59
CA GLY A 83 -17.41 -11.73 -8.98
C GLY A 83 -16.51 -12.83 -9.53
N LEU A 84 -15.19 -12.68 -9.52
CA LEU A 84 -14.29 -13.75 -9.97
C LEU A 84 -14.06 -14.75 -8.83
N ILE A 85 -14.62 -15.94 -9.01
CA ILE A 85 -14.60 -17.06 -8.05
C ILE A 85 -13.70 -18.17 -8.60
N GLY A 86 -12.88 -18.76 -7.74
CA GLY A 86 -11.95 -19.84 -8.08
C GLY A 86 -10.53 -19.59 -7.57
N ASP A 87 -9.66 -20.58 -7.72
CA ASP A 87 -8.25 -20.48 -7.31
C ASP A 87 -7.37 -19.92 -8.44
N TYR A 88 -7.47 -18.61 -8.63
CA TYR A 88 -6.65 -17.87 -9.59
C TYR A 88 -5.17 -17.91 -9.23
N ARG A 89 -4.84 -17.96 -7.94
CA ARG A 89 -3.45 -17.92 -7.48
C ARG A 89 -2.71 -19.19 -7.90
N ALA A 90 -3.29 -20.36 -7.65
CA ALA A 90 -2.67 -21.63 -8.06
C ALA A 90 -2.43 -21.66 -9.57
N SER A 91 -3.46 -21.35 -10.36
CA SER A 91 -3.40 -21.41 -11.83
C SER A 91 -2.37 -20.44 -12.43
N LEU A 92 -2.24 -19.23 -11.86
CA LEU A 92 -1.26 -18.24 -12.31
C LEU A 92 0.15 -18.58 -11.83
N ASN A 93 0.32 -19.05 -10.60
CA ASN A 93 1.62 -19.44 -10.07
C ASN A 93 2.20 -20.66 -10.77
N ASP A 94 1.37 -21.63 -11.18
CA ASP A 94 1.80 -22.77 -12.01
C ASP A 94 2.37 -22.31 -13.37
N ALA A 95 1.92 -21.16 -13.87
CA ALA A 95 2.45 -20.49 -15.06
C ALA A 95 3.63 -19.54 -14.77
N GLY A 96 4.07 -19.42 -13.51
CA GLY A 96 5.13 -18.51 -13.08
C GLY A 96 4.72 -17.03 -13.03
N ILE A 97 3.42 -16.75 -12.91
CA ILE A 97 2.84 -15.40 -12.98
C ILE A 97 2.35 -14.98 -11.61
N LEU A 98 2.78 -13.81 -11.14
CA LEU A 98 2.38 -13.27 -9.84
C LEU A 98 0.92 -12.79 -9.88
N LEU A 99 0.09 -13.24 -8.93
CA LEU A 99 -1.26 -12.70 -8.73
C LEU A 99 -1.23 -11.52 -7.75
N SER A 100 -1.58 -10.33 -8.24
CA SER A 100 -1.96 -9.20 -7.41
C SER A 100 -3.48 -9.06 -7.42
N SER A 101 -4.11 -8.92 -6.25
CA SER A 101 -5.55 -8.79 -6.15
C SER A 101 -5.97 -7.58 -5.32
N MET A 102 -6.91 -6.82 -5.87
CA MET A 102 -7.61 -5.74 -5.17
C MET A 102 -8.85 -6.30 -4.46
N GLU A 103 -9.02 -5.93 -3.20
CA GLU A 103 -10.23 -6.18 -2.41
C GLU A 103 -10.68 -4.89 -1.71
N ASP A 104 -11.97 -4.80 -1.36
CA ASP A 104 -12.52 -3.74 -0.53
C ASP A 104 -13.17 -4.40 0.68
N THR A 105 -12.41 -4.47 1.78
CA THR A 105 -12.77 -5.18 3.02
C THR A 105 -13.11 -6.67 2.81
N GLU A 106 -14.37 -7.00 2.59
CA GLU A 106 -14.85 -8.36 2.30
C GLU A 106 -15.08 -8.60 0.80
N TYR A 107 -15.26 -7.54 0.02
CA TYR A 107 -15.56 -7.64 -1.40
C TYR A 107 -14.31 -7.91 -2.22
N GLY A 108 -14.38 -8.90 -3.11
CA GLY A 108 -13.26 -9.26 -3.99
C GLY A 108 -12.14 -10.03 -3.30
N ARG A 109 -12.32 -10.43 -2.04
CA ARG A 109 -11.34 -11.25 -1.32
C ARG A 109 -11.03 -12.54 -2.07
N ARG A 110 -9.74 -12.82 -2.22
CA ARG A 110 -9.18 -14.08 -2.72
C ARG A 110 -7.74 -14.22 -2.25
N ALA A 111 -7.28 -15.46 -2.10
CA ALA A 111 -5.87 -15.74 -1.88
C ALA A 111 -5.04 -15.19 -3.06
N ALA A 112 -3.96 -14.46 -2.78
CA ALA A 112 -3.10 -13.87 -3.79
C ALA A 112 -1.65 -13.75 -3.29
N ASP A 113 -0.69 -13.59 -4.19
CA ASP A 113 0.69 -13.30 -3.78
C ASP A 113 0.78 -11.87 -3.24
N LEU A 114 0.08 -10.92 -3.86
CA LEU A 114 -0.10 -9.58 -3.33
C LEU A 114 -1.58 -9.21 -3.19
N VAL A 115 -2.05 -9.02 -1.95
CA VAL A 115 -3.36 -8.45 -1.65
C VAL A 115 -3.24 -6.95 -1.43
N VAL A 116 -4.15 -6.17 -2.02
CA VAL A 116 -4.28 -4.73 -1.81
C VAL A 116 -5.69 -4.43 -1.34
N ASP A 117 -5.83 -3.94 -0.11
CA ASP A 117 -7.08 -3.42 0.46
C ASP A 117 -6.90 -1.92 0.79
N PRO A 118 -7.22 -1.01 -0.15
CA PRO A 118 -6.98 0.42 0.03
C PRO A 118 -7.97 1.06 1.02
N SER A 119 -8.96 0.31 1.51
CA SER A 119 -9.98 0.82 2.42
C SER A 119 -9.32 1.31 3.71
N PRO A 120 -9.50 2.57 4.14
CA PRO A 120 -8.84 3.05 5.35
C PRO A 120 -9.22 2.29 6.63
N SER A 121 -10.44 1.73 6.68
CA SER A 121 -10.89 0.84 7.76
C SER A 121 -10.12 -0.49 7.80
N ALA A 122 -9.56 -0.94 6.67
CA ALA A 122 -8.83 -2.19 6.56
C ALA A 122 -7.59 -2.23 7.45
N ALA A 123 -6.89 -1.10 7.62
CA ALA A 123 -5.68 -1.04 8.43
C ALA A 123 -5.89 -1.48 9.89
N ALA A 124 -7.12 -1.38 10.41
CA ALA A 124 -7.46 -1.72 11.79
C ALA A 124 -8.40 -2.93 11.90
N SER A 125 -8.93 -3.45 10.80
CA SER A 125 -9.89 -4.56 10.83
C SER A 125 -9.19 -5.92 10.78
N TYR A 126 -9.77 -6.92 11.42
CA TYR A 126 -9.29 -8.29 11.32
C TYR A 126 -9.52 -8.83 9.90
N ARG A 127 -8.46 -9.33 9.27
CA ARG A 127 -8.51 -10.06 8.00
C ARG A 127 -8.11 -11.51 8.29
N PRO A 128 -9.01 -12.49 8.14
CA PRO A 128 -8.68 -13.91 8.22
C PRO A 128 -7.51 -14.28 7.30
N ASP A 129 -6.68 -15.20 7.77
CA ASP A 129 -5.63 -15.81 6.95
C ASP A 129 -6.26 -16.72 5.88
N ASP A 130 -5.84 -16.50 4.63
CA ASP A 130 -6.25 -17.24 3.44
C ASP A 130 -5.05 -17.76 2.64
N GLY A 131 -3.85 -17.74 3.25
CA GLY A 131 -2.61 -18.18 2.61
C GLY A 131 -1.99 -17.15 1.65
N SER A 132 -2.49 -15.91 1.63
CA SER A 132 -1.87 -14.81 0.87
C SER A 132 -0.48 -14.47 1.40
N ASP A 133 0.46 -14.11 0.52
CA ASP A 133 1.86 -13.85 0.91
C ASP A 133 2.04 -12.43 1.46
N ARG A 134 1.89 -11.40 0.60
CA ARG A 134 2.04 -10.00 0.99
C ARG A 134 0.69 -9.29 0.99
N ILE A 135 0.41 -8.53 2.06
CA ILE A 135 -0.87 -7.84 2.25
C ILE A 135 -0.62 -6.36 2.52
N LEU A 136 -1.12 -5.49 1.63
CA LEU A 136 -1.04 -4.03 1.73
C LEU A 136 -2.42 -3.48 2.09
N ARG A 137 -2.57 -2.85 3.26
CA ARG A 137 -3.88 -2.40 3.76
C ARG A 137 -3.87 -0.95 4.22
N GLY A 138 -4.97 -0.25 3.96
CA GLY A 138 -5.22 1.12 4.44
C GLY A 138 -4.98 2.21 3.41
N ALA A 139 -5.25 3.45 3.83
CA ALA A 139 -5.31 4.63 2.98
C ALA A 139 -4.00 4.92 2.20
N SER A 140 -2.86 4.50 2.73
CA SER A 140 -1.55 4.64 2.06
C SER A 140 -1.48 3.89 0.74
N PHE A 141 -2.37 2.93 0.49
CA PHE A 141 -2.41 2.13 -0.74
C PHE A 141 -3.57 2.49 -1.65
N VAL A 142 -4.27 3.61 -1.42
CA VAL A 142 -5.28 4.10 -2.37
C VAL A 142 -4.60 4.46 -3.70
N PRO A 143 -4.93 3.76 -4.81
CA PRO A 143 -4.31 4.04 -6.09
C PRO A 143 -4.96 5.25 -6.76
N LEU A 144 -4.18 6.32 -6.92
CA LEU A 144 -4.62 7.57 -7.57
C LEU A 144 -3.85 7.81 -8.86
N ARG A 145 -4.54 8.43 -9.84
CA ARG A 145 -3.99 8.77 -11.15
C ARG A 145 -2.98 9.92 -11.03
N GLN A 146 -2.00 9.97 -11.94
CA GLN A 146 -1.01 11.05 -11.95
C GLN A 146 -1.62 12.45 -12.12
N SER A 147 -2.77 12.58 -12.80
CA SER A 147 -3.50 13.86 -12.89
C SER A 147 -3.96 14.36 -11.52
N VAL A 148 -4.43 13.48 -10.64
CA VAL A 148 -4.84 13.82 -9.27
C VAL A 148 -3.67 14.39 -8.49
N ARG A 149 -2.49 13.73 -8.56
CA ARG A 149 -1.26 14.20 -7.90
C ARG A 149 -0.85 15.59 -8.39
N ARG A 150 -0.93 15.84 -9.69
CA ARG A 150 -0.59 17.15 -10.29
C ARG A 150 -1.55 18.26 -9.83
N VAL A 151 -2.85 17.97 -9.79
CA VAL A 151 -3.86 18.90 -9.27
C VAL A 151 -3.66 19.15 -7.78
N ALA A 152 -3.43 18.10 -6.99
CA ALA A 152 -3.18 18.21 -5.55
C ALA A 152 -1.95 19.08 -5.25
N ALA A 153 -0.86 18.93 -6.01
CA ALA A 153 0.37 19.69 -5.83
C ALA A 153 0.26 21.18 -6.22
N SER A 154 -0.68 21.54 -7.11
CA SER A 154 -0.89 22.93 -7.57
C SER A 154 -1.96 23.67 -6.77
N ARG A 155 -2.83 22.94 -6.07
CA ARG A 155 -3.92 23.49 -5.28
C ARG A 155 -3.46 23.92 -3.89
N HIS A 156 -3.85 25.12 -3.47
CA HIS A 156 -3.58 25.63 -2.13
C HIS A 156 -4.81 25.43 -1.25
N VAL A 157 -4.67 24.61 -0.20
CA VAL A 157 -5.74 24.42 0.80
C VAL A 157 -5.65 25.52 1.85
N GLY A 158 -6.33 26.64 1.58
CA GLY A 158 -6.46 27.74 2.53
C GLY A 158 -5.71 29.03 2.16
N GLY A 159 -5.85 29.51 0.93
CA GLY A 159 -5.39 30.84 0.53
C GLY A 159 -6.56 31.71 0.09
N ASP A 160 -6.71 32.86 0.75
CA ASP A 160 -7.73 33.92 0.62
C ASP A 160 -9.12 33.65 1.23
N GLN A 161 -9.61 34.63 2.00
CA GLN A 161 -11.05 34.75 2.24
C GLN A 161 -11.73 34.84 0.88
N PRO A 162 -12.82 34.10 0.63
CA PRO A 162 -13.58 34.33 -0.59
C PRO A 162 -13.99 35.79 -0.60
N ASP A 163 -13.79 36.43 -1.74
CA ASP A 163 -14.54 37.62 -2.06
C ASP A 163 -16.03 37.24 -1.92
N HIS A 164 -16.69 37.76 -0.89
CA HIS A 164 -18.09 37.48 -0.60
C HIS A 164 -19.03 37.95 -1.74
N SER A 165 -18.50 38.68 -2.73
CA SER A 165 -19.20 39.04 -3.98
C SER A 165 -19.09 38.00 -5.10
N ALA A 166 -18.19 37.02 -4.99
CA ALA A 166 -17.96 35.99 -6.02
C ALA A 166 -18.83 34.74 -5.79
N SER A 167 -19.38 34.19 -6.87
CA SER A 167 -20.17 32.94 -6.81
C SER A 167 -19.32 31.76 -6.37
N VAL A 168 -19.85 30.94 -5.45
CA VAL A 168 -19.21 29.72 -4.96
C VAL A 168 -19.13 28.67 -6.07
N ARG A 169 -17.94 28.10 -6.31
CA ARG A 169 -17.75 27.05 -7.31
C ARG A 169 -17.96 25.69 -6.68
N ILE A 170 -19.05 25.02 -7.06
CA ILE A 170 -19.42 23.71 -6.55
C ILE A 170 -19.22 22.66 -7.65
N VAL A 171 -18.70 21.50 -7.30
CA VAL A 171 -18.72 20.33 -8.17
C VAL A 171 -19.65 19.28 -7.59
N VAL A 172 -20.57 18.76 -8.40
CA VAL A 172 -21.49 17.69 -8.02
C VAL A 172 -21.15 16.45 -8.84
N MET A 173 -20.79 15.35 -8.17
CA MET A 173 -20.46 14.07 -8.79
C MET A 173 -20.88 12.89 -7.91
N LEU A 174 -22.03 12.31 -8.20
CA LEU A 174 -22.63 11.24 -7.40
C LEU A 174 -22.45 9.85 -8.05
N GLY A 175 -21.35 9.68 -8.80
CA GLY A 175 -21.09 8.50 -9.62
C GLY A 175 -21.55 8.67 -11.07
N GLY A 176 -20.86 7.99 -11.99
CA GLY A 176 -20.97 8.27 -13.42
C GLY A 176 -22.35 8.03 -14.07
N THR A 177 -23.25 7.30 -13.40
CA THR A 177 -24.55 6.88 -13.98
C THR A 177 -25.78 7.47 -13.30
N ASP A 178 -25.64 8.04 -12.08
CA ASP A 178 -26.74 8.64 -11.31
C ASP A 178 -28.04 7.81 -11.27
N ALA A 179 -27.92 6.49 -11.09
CA ALA A 179 -29.05 5.55 -11.17
C ALA A 179 -30.19 5.87 -10.19
N LEU A 180 -29.90 6.55 -9.09
CA LEU A 180 -30.85 6.92 -8.02
C LEU A 180 -31.40 8.35 -8.16
N ASN A 181 -31.12 9.06 -9.26
CA ASN A 181 -31.51 10.45 -9.47
C ASN A 181 -31.04 11.41 -8.36
N ALA A 182 -29.95 11.05 -7.68
CA ALA A 182 -29.41 11.79 -6.55
C ALA A 182 -28.92 13.19 -6.98
N THR A 183 -28.45 13.30 -8.21
CA THR A 183 -27.90 14.54 -8.76
C THR A 183 -28.96 15.64 -8.83
N ALA A 184 -30.16 15.31 -9.32
CA ALA A 184 -31.28 16.26 -9.39
C ALA A 184 -31.65 16.80 -8.01
N GLU A 185 -31.60 15.94 -6.99
CA GLU A 185 -31.94 16.30 -5.62
C GLU A 185 -30.90 17.25 -5.00
N ILE A 186 -29.61 16.95 -5.16
CA ILE A 186 -28.54 17.86 -4.72
C ILE A 186 -28.66 19.22 -5.42
N MET A 187 -28.96 19.25 -6.72
CA MET A 187 -29.16 20.50 -7.44
C MET A 187 -30.31 21.34 -6.85
N ARG A 188 -31.42 20.72 -6.43
CA ARG A 188 -32.52 21.43 -5.73
C ARG A 188 -32.05 22.01 -4.40
N VAL A 189 -31.31 21.24 -3.60
CA VAL A 189 -30.77 21.73 -2.32
C VAL A 189 -29.82 22.91 -2.53
N VAL A 190 -29.02 22.91 -3.60
CA VAL A 190 -28.18 24.07 -3.92
C VAL A 190 -29.02 25.30 -4.27
N ILE A 191 -30.09 25.15 -5.05
CA ILE A 191 -31.02 26.27 -5.33
C ILE A 191 -31.64 26.79 -4.03
N GLU A 192 -32.13 25.90 -3.17
CA GLU A 192 -32.80 26.24 -1.91
C GLU A 192 -31.85 26.85 -0.87
N SER A 193 -30.54 26.66 -1.02
CA SER A 193 -29.52 27.21 -0.09
C SER A 193 -29.44 28.75 -0.12
N GLY A 194 -29.97 29.39 -1.17
CA GLY A 194 -29.91 30.85 -1.35
C GLY A 194 -28.52 31.40 -1.69
N LEU A 195 -27.59 30.54 -2.10
CA LEU A 195 -26.22 30.92 -2.47
C LEU A 195 -26.13 31.38 -3.92
N SER A 196 -25.24 32.33 -4.18
CA SER A 196 -24.73 32.56 -5.53
C SER A 196 -23.69 31.49 -5.85
N ALA A 197 -23.95 30.64 -6.85
CA ALA A 197 -23.09 29.49 -7.14
C ALA A 197 -22.95 29.18 -8.64
N VAL A 198 -21.76 28.70 -9.02
CA VAL A 198 -21.51 28.05 -10.30
C VAL A 198 -21.25 26.57 -10.03
N CYS A 199 -22.17 25.73 -10.46
CA CYS A 199 -22.19 24.30 -10.18
C CYS A 199 -21.80 23.51 -11.43
N SER A 200 -20.62 22.90 -11.42
CA SER A 200 -20.23 21.92 -12.45
C SER A 200 -20.79 20.56 -12.05
N VAL A 201 -21.72 20.03 -12.85
CA VAL A 201 -22.44 18.77 -12.56
C VAL A 201 -21.95 17.69 -13.51
N ILE A 202 -21.30 16.66 -12.97
CA ILE A 202 -20.75 15.54 -13.75
C ILE A 202 -21.76 14.39 -13.73
N VAL A 203 -22.43 14.15 -14.86
CA VAL A 203 -23.52 13.17 -14.98
C VAL A 203 -23.73 12.76 -16.44
N ASP A 204 -24.12 11.50 -16.67
CA ASP A 204 -24.40 10.95 -18.00
C ASP A 204 -25.38 11.86 -18.79
N ARG A 205 -25.05 12.12 -20.06
CA ARG A 205 -25.83 12.99 -20.95
C ARG A 205 -27.30 12.59 -21.06
N ALA A 206 -27.62 11.31 -20.95
CA ALA A 206 -28.99 10.82 -20.99
C ALA A 206 -29.87 11.37 -19.84
N ARG A 207 -29.26 11.87 -18.75
CA ARG A 207 -29.98 12.44 -17.61
C ARG A 207 -30.22 13.94 -17.73
N TRP A 208 -29.50 14.66 -18.60
CA TRP A 208 -29.47 16.13 -18.60
C TRP A 208 -30.85 16.79 -18.71
N SER A 209 -31.76 16.20 -19.49
CA SER A 209 -33.12 16.73 -19.67
C SER A 209 -34.01 16.63 -18.43
N SER A 210 -33.67 15.75 -17.48
CA SER A 210 -34.42 15.54 -16.23
C SER A 210 -33.91 16.39 -15.05
N LEU A 211 -32.81 17.12 -15.25
CA LEU A 211 -32.16 17.90 -14.20
C LEU A 211 -32.78 19.30 -14.07
N PRO A 212 -32.75 19.91 -12.86
CA PRO A 212 -33.14 21.30 -12.67
C PRO A 212 -32.37 22.25 -13.59
N SER A 213 -33.04 23.31 -14.05
CA SER A 213 -32.43 24.39 -14.82
C SER A 213 -31.72 25.40 -13.92
N SER A 214 -30.83 26.20 -14.51
CA SER A 214 -30.18 27.32 -13.80
C SER A 214 -31.22 28.35 -13.34
N THR A 215 -30.94 29.03 -12.23
CA THR A 215 -31.72 30.14 -11.69
C THR A 215 -30.95 31.46 -11.82
N HIS A 216 -31.49 32.54 -11.25
CA HIS A 216 -30.76 33.83 -11.22
C HIS A 216 -29.45 33.72 -10.42
N ASP A 217 -29.49 33.02 -9.28
CA ASP A 217 -28.36 32.93 -8.34
C ASP A 217 -27.47 31.70 -8.60
N VAL A 218 -28.01 30.63 -9.18
CA VAL A 218 -27.30 29.36 -9.37
C VAL A 218 -27.19 29.00 -10.84
N LYS A 219 -25.96 28.94 -11.35
CA LYS A 219 -25.65 28.49 -12.71
C LYS A 219 -25.19 27.03 -12.71
N PHE A 220 -25.90 26.16 -13.41
CA PHE A 220 -25.48 24.78 -13.66
C PHE A 220 -24.75 24.65 -14.99
N VAL A 221 -23.58 24.01 -14.96
CA VAL A 221 -22.80 23.63 -16.14
C VAL A 221 -22.69 22.10 -16.15
N LEU A 222 -23.26 21.46 -17.16
CA LEU A 222 -23.34 20.01 -17.24
C LEU A 222 -22.12 19.44 -17.99
N HIS A 223 -21.53 18.38 -17.43
CA HIS A 223 -20.37 17.69 -17.98
C HIS A 223 -20.64 16.20 -18.05
N GLU A 224 -20.21 15.55 -19.14
CA GLU A 224 -20.17 14.09 -19.17
C GLU A 224 -19.00 13.56 -18.34
N PRO A 225 -19.14 12.37 -17.73
CA PRO A 225 -18.04 11.68 -17.09
C PRO A 225 -16.86 11.51 -18.07
N SER A 226 -15.69 11.99 -17.67
CA SER A 226 -14.48 11.92 -18.49
C SER A 226 -13.24 11.95 -17.61
N ALA A 227 -12.10 11.51 -18.14
CA ALA A 227 -10.82 11.61 -17.44
C ALA A 227 -10.44 13.07 -17.12
N ALA A 228 -10.83 14.01 -17.98
CA ALA A 228 -10.57 15.44 -17.84
C ALA A 228 -11.42 16.12 -16.74
N ALA A 229 -12.48 15.46 -16.26
CA ALA A 229 -13.35 16.02 -15.22
C ALA A 229 -12.61 16.30 -13.90
N ILE A 230 -11.42 15.70 -13.70
CA ILE A 230 -10.55 15.98 -12.56
C ILE A 230 -10.16 17.46 -12.45
N GLU A 231 -10.03 18.16 -13.58
CA GLU A 231 -9.66 19.58 -13.61
C GLU A 231 -10.76 20.48 -13.00
N LEU A 232 -12.02 20.01 -13.00
CA LEU A 232 -13.11 20.73 -12.34
C LEU A 232 -12.89 20.81 -10.82
N PHE A 233 -12.21 19.82 -10.24
CA PHE A 233 -11.90 19.80 -8.81
C PHE A 233 -10.79 20.78 -8.44
N HIS A 234 -9.86 21.08 -9.36
CA HIS A 234 -8.75 22.01 -9.12
C HIS A 234 -9.26 23.38 -8.65
N SER A 235 -10.32 23.90 -9.28
CA SER A 235 -10.91 25.20 -8.95
C SER A 235 -12.16 25.12 -8.06
N ALA A 236 -12.57 23.94 -7.61
CA ALA A 236 -13.78 23.80 -6.80
C ALA A 236 -13.56 24.40 -5.42
N ASP A 237 -14.50 25.18 -4.92
CA ASP A 237 -14.50 25.63 -3.52
C ASP A 237 -15.14 24.55 -2.62
N PHE A 238 -16.03 23.75 -3.21
CA PHE A 238 -16.72 22.66 -2.53
C PHE A 238 -17.12 21.54 -3.49
N ALA A 239 -17.14 20.29 -3.01
CA ALA A 239 -17.64 19.14 -3.76
C ALA A 239 -18.80 18.45 -3.02
N VAL A 240 -19.78 17.96 -3.78
CA VAL A 240 -20.78 17.00 -3.29
C VAL A 240 -20.57 15.69 -4.04
N SER A 241 -20.17 14.65 -3.31
CA SER A 241 -19.78 13.36 -3.89
C SER A 241 -20.48 12.18 -3.24
N ALA A 242 -20.52 11.06 -3.96
CA ALA A 242 -20.79 9.75 -3.37
C ALA A 242 -19.52 9.17 -2.70
N ALA A 243 -19.72 8.24 -1.77
CA ALA A 243 -18.66 7.53 -1.02
C ALA A 243 -17.93 6.43 -1.84
N GLY A 244 -17.69 6.68 -3.13
CA GLY A 244 -16.94 5.79 -4.04
C GLY A 244 -15.46 6.17 -4.19
N THR A 245 -14.79 5.66 -5.24
CA THR A 245 -13.34 5.86 -5.46
C THR A 245 -12.92 7.33 -5.58
N SER A 246 -13.78 8.18 -6.16
CA SER A 246 -13.50 9.61 -6.29
C SER A 246 -13.43 10.37 -4.96
N LEU A 247 -13.98 9.83 -3.87
CA LEU A 247 -13.78 10.40 -2.54
C LEU A 247 -12.28 10.57 -2.24
N TRP A 248 -11.48 9.55 -2.57
CA TRP A 248 -10.06 9.58 -2.27
C TRP A 248 -9.30 10.59 -3.13
N GLU A 249 -9.74 10.80 -4.37
CA GLU A 249 -9.22 11.87 -5.23
C GLU A 249 -9.47 13.24 -4.58
N LEU A 250 -10.71 13.50 -4.14
CA LEU A 250 -11.11 14.74 -3.48
C LEU A 250 -10.33 14.99 -2.19
N LEU A 251 -10.14 13.96 -1.35
CA LEU A 251 -9.35 14.06 -0.12
C LEU A 251 -7.88 14.37 -0.42
N CYS A 252 -7.26 13.68 -1.39
CA CYS A 252 -5.88 13.94 -1.81
C CYS A 252 -5.68 15.37 -2.33
N MET A 253 -6.63 15.88 -3.12
CA MET A 253 -6.59 17.26 -3.61
C MET A 253 -7.00 18.30 -2.56
N GLY A 254 -7.48 17.89 -1.38
CA GLY A 254 -7.94 18.80 -0.34
C GLY A 254 -9.12 19.65 -0.79
N VAL A 255 -10.07 19.03 -1.49
CA VAL A 255 -11.34 19.66 -1.84
C VAL A 255 -12.31 19.44 -0.68
N PRO A 256 -12.82 20.51 -0.06
CA PRO A 256 -13.86 20.38 0.95
C PRO A 256 -15.07 19.64 0.38
N THR A 257 -15.51 18.58 1.05
CA THR A 257 -16.46 17.62 0.47
C THR A 257 -17.63 17.35 1.40
N ALA A 258 -18.86 17.42 0.87
CA ALA A 258 -20.02 16.74 1.44
C ALA A 258 -20.18 15.37 0.77
N LEU A 259 -20.44 14.35 1.58
CA LEU A 259 -20.46 12.97 1.15
C LEU A 259 -21.83 12.34 1.38
N ILE A 260 -22.35 11.62 0.39
CA ILE A 260 -23.56 10.80 0.49
C ILE A 260 -23.21 9.33 0.29
N GLN A 261 -23.82 8.43 1.08
CA GLN A 261 -23.73 6.99 0.85
C GLN A 261 -24.85 6.58 -0.11
N LEU A 262 -24.50 6.07 -1.30
CA LEU A 262 -25.50 5.69 -2.31
C LEU A 262 -25.88 4.21 -2.29
N VAL A 263 -24.91 3.35 -1.97
CA VAL A 263 -25.06 1.89 -2.02
C VAL A 263 -24.36 1.28 -0.80
N ASP A 264 -24.73 0.05 -0.42
CA ASP A 264 -24.28 -0.57 0.83
C ASP A 264 -22.77 -0.80 0.90
N ASN A 265 -22.12 -1.12 -0.22
CA ASN A 265 -20.67 -1.30 -0.27
C ASN A 265 -19.87 0.00 -0.04
N GLN A 266 -20.53 1.15 0.10
CA GLN A 266 -19.91 2.42 0.47
C GLN A 266 -20.02 2.74 1.97
N ARG A 267 -20.78 1.94 2.73
CA ARG A 267 -21.11 2.20 4.14
C ARG A 267 -19.87 2.38 5.01
N ASP A 268 -18.91 1.46 4.91
CA ASP A 268 -17.69 1.48 5.74
C ASP A 268 -16.85 2.71 5.46
N ASN A 269 -16.62 3.02 4.17
CA ASN A 269 -15.88 4.21 3.75
C ASN A 269 -16.57 5.48 4.23
N TYR A 270 -17.90 5.58 4.03
CA TYR A 270 -18.70 6.70 4.49
C TYR A 270 -18.59 6.91 6.02
N GLN A 271 -18.82 5.85 6.80
CA GLN A 271 -18.76 5.91 8.26
C GLN A 271 -17.36 6.31 8.75
N PHE A 272 -16.31 5.76 8.14
CA PHE A 272 -14.93 6.06 8.49
C PHE A 272 -14.61 7.56 8.30
N VAL A 273 -14.91 8.13 7.13
CA VAL A 273 -14.53 9.52 6.85
C VAL A 273 -15.44 10.53 7.56
N ALA A 274 -16.73 10.23 7.71
CA ALA A 274 -17.68 11.10 8.38
C ALA A 274 -17.43 11.16 9.90
N SER A 275 -17.22 10.01 10.56
CA SER A 275 -16.97 9.97 12.01
C SER A 275 -15.67 10.65 12.44
N ARG A 276 -14.69 10.74 11.53
CA ARG A 276 -13.40 11.42 11.74
C ARG A 276 -13.40 12.88 11.29
N GLY A 277 -14.54 13.40 10.83
CA GLY A 277 -14.67 14.77 10.36
C GLY A 277 -13.76 15.10 9.18
N LEU A 278 -13.49 14.14 8.30
CA LEU A 278 -12.71 14.36 7.07
C LEU A 278 -13.57 14.93 5.94
N VAL A 279 -14.89 14.72 6.05
CA VAL A 279 -15.92 15.24 5.14
C VAL A 279 -17.14 15.64 5.95
N VAL A 280 -18.06 16.35 5.31
CA VAL A 280 -19.42 16.53 5.86
C VAL A 280 -20.29 15.36 5.43
N GLY A 281 -20.64 14.49 6.37
CA GLY A 281 -21.55 13.37 6.10
C GLY A 281 -23.00 13.83 5.92
N LEU A 282 -23.58 13.55 4.75
CA LEU A 282 -25.00 13.80 4.46
C LEU A 282 -25.89 12.61 4.85
N GLY A 283 -25.33 11.42 5.03
CA GLY A 283 -26.06 10.20 5.37
C GLY A 283 -26.27 9.30 4.15
N PRO A 284 -26.97 8.17 4.33
CA PRO A 284 -27.42 7.33 3.23
C PRO A 284 -28.49 8.05 2.41
N ILE A 285 -28.49 7.81 1.10
CA ILE A 285 -29.62 8.15 0.25
C ILE A 285 -30.78 7.20 0.57
N THR A 286 -31.93 7.75 0.96
CA THR A 286 -33.13 6.94 1.22
C THR A 286 -34.04 7.03 0.01
N ASP A 287 -34.28 5.89 -0.65
CA ASP A 287 -35.07 5.58 -1.86
C ASP A 287 -35.28 6.63 -2.97
N VAL A 288 -35.50 7.92 -2.70
CA VAL A 288 -35.58 8.98 -3.74
C VAL A 288 -35.22 10.39 -3.22
N SER A 289 -34.73 10.55 -1.98
CA SER A 289 -34.50 11.91 -1.44
C SER A 289 -33.35 12.00 -0.44
N VAL A 290 -32.79 13.21 -0.37
CA VAL A 290 -31.88 13.63 0.70
C VAL A 290 -32.77 14.06 1.87
N THR A 291 -32.59 13.45 3.05
CA THR A 291 -33.43 13.75 4.23
C THR A 291 -33.36 15.22 4.61
N GLU A 292 -34.41 15.79 5.23
CA GLU A 292 -34.41 17.19 5.70
C GLU A 292 -33.20 17.53 6.59
N GLU A 293 -32.76 16.58 7.41
CA GLU A 293 -31.58 16.75 8.24
C GLU A 293 -30.29 16.83 7.39
N ALA A 294 -30.18 15.99 6.36
CA ALA A 294 -29.08 15.99 5.40
C ALA A 294 -29.08 17.28 4.55
N ARG A 295 -30.26 17.74 4.12
CA ARG A 295 -30.45 19.03 3.45
C ARG A 295 -29.97 20.16 4.36
N GLY A 296 -30.42 20.19 5.61
CA GLY A 296 -29.98 21.18 6.60
C GLY A 296 -28.47 21.15 6.86
N ARG A 297 -27.85 19.96 6.90
CA ARG A 297 -26.38 19.82 6.99
C ARG A 297 -25.70 20.40 5.75
N LEU A 298 -26.19 20.09 4.55
CA LEU A 298 -25.64 20.61 3.30
C LEU A 298 -25.75 22.13 3.23
N VAL A 299 -26.93 22.71 3.51
CA VAL A 299 -27.14 24.17 3.53
C VAL A 299 -26.22 24.86 4.54
N ARG A 300 -26.12 24.35 5.79
CA ARG A 300 -25.19 24.87 6.79
C ARG A 300 -23.73 24.79 6.33
N THR A 301 -23.39 23.69 5.65
CA THR A 301 -22.07 23.42 5.07
C THR A 301 -21.81 24.20 3.80
N LEU A 302 -22.82 24.79 3.17
CA LEU A 302 -22.62 25.65 2.01
C LEU A 302 -22.66 27.14 2.39
N GLY A 303 -23.18 27.51 3.58
CA GLY A 303 -23.29 28.89 4.10
C GLY A 303 -21.98 29.69 4.26
N THR A 304 -21.93 30.70 5.13
CA THR A 304 -20.80 31.66 5.10
C THR A 304 -19.56 31.27 5.92
N ASP A 305 -19.64 30.34 6.88
CA ASP A 305 -18.45 29.86 7.61
C ASP A 305 -17.78 28.70 6.86
N LEU A 306 -16.59 28.96 6.33
CA LEU A 306 -15.79 28.02 5.54
C LEU A 306 -14.79 27.22 6.37
N ARG A 307 -14.46 27.68 7.59
CA ARG A 307 -13.38 27.09 8.40
C ARG A 307 -13.56 25.59 8.66
N PRO A 308 -14.76 25.10 9.05
CA PRO A 308 -14.94 23.66 9.29
C PRO A 308 -14.67 22.80 8.05
N ARG A 309 -14.92 23.36 6.85
CA ARG A 309 -14.77 22.67 5.56
C ARG A 309 -13.30 22.60 5.16
N VAL A 310 -12.57 23.70 5.35
CA VAL A 310 -11.12 23.77 5.10
C VAL A 310 -10.38 22.84 6.05
N GLU A 311 -10.73 22.84 7.35
CA GLU A 311 -10.12 21.92 8.32
C GLU A 311 -10.39 20.45 7.99
N ALA A 312 -11.60 20.11 7.54
CA ALA A 312 -11.94 18.77 7.08
C ALA A 312 -11.10 18.36 5.87
N ALA A 313 -10.95 19.25 4.88
CA ALA A 313 -10.12 19.02 3.71
C ALA A 313 -8.63 18.82 4.05
N GLN A 314 -8.07 19.61 4.97
CA GLN A 314 -6.70 19.46 5.45
C GLN A 314 -6.48 18.10 6.13
N ARG A 315 -7.40 17.68 7.01
CA ARG A 315 -7.35 16.34 7.62
C ARG A 315 -7.47 15.24 6.57
N GLY A 316 -8.29 15.44 5.55
CA GLY A 316 -8.43 14.54 4.40
C GLY A 316 -7.12 14.33 3.64
N GLN A 317 -6.40 15.41 3.34
CA GLN A 317 -5.10 15.35 2.65
C GLN A 317 -4.05 14.57 3.43
N LEU A 318 -4.05 14.70 4.77
CA LEU A 318 -3.11 13.95 5.62
C LEU A 318 -3.35 12.43 5.58
N LEU A 319 -4.56 12.00 5.24
CA LEU A 319 -4.89 10.58 5.14
C LEU A 319 -4.47 9.98 3.79
N VAL A 320 -4.61 10.72 2.70
CA VAL A 320 -4.40 10.23 1.32
C VAL A 320 -3.35 11.07 0.62
N ASP A 321 -2.11 10.58 0.60
CA ASP A 321 -0.95 11.28 0.03
C ASP A 321 -0.81 11.15 -1.50
N GLY A 322 -1.62 10.30 -2.12
CA GLY A 322 -1.60 10.06 -3.57
C GLY A 322 -0.46 9.18 -4.09
N LEU A 323 0.30 8.53 -3.21
CA LEU A 323 1.42 7.64 -3.58
C LEU A 323 1.03 6.15 -3.58
N GLY A 324 -0.26 5.80 -3.46
CA GLY A 324 -0.69 4.41 -3.39
C GLY A 324 -0.36 3.58 -4.63
N SER A 325 -0.55 4.14 -5.83
CA SER A 325 -0.17 3.46 -7.09
C SER A 325 1.32 3.16 -7.13
N GLU A 326 2.14 4.13 -6.74
CA GLU A 326 3.60 4.00 -6.68
C GLU A 326 4.02 2.87 -5.73
N ARG A 327 3.40 2.78 -4.55
CA ARG A 327 3.68 1.72 -3.56
C ARG A 327 3.26 0.34 -4.06
N ILE A 328 2.11 0.24 -4.73
CA ILE A 328 1.60 -1.04 -5.26
C ILE A 328 2.50 -1.55 -6.38
N VAL A 329 2.85 -0.70 -7.35
CA VAL A 329 3.73 -1.12 -8.46
C VAL A 329 5.14 -1.42 -7.95
N SER A 330 5.66 -0.67 -6.97
CA SER A 330 6.92 -1.02 -6.29
C SER A 330 6.86 -2.38 -5.58
N ALA A 331 5.69 -2.75 -5.04
CA ALA A 331 5.51 -4.07 -4.45
C ALA A 331 5.55 -5.17 -5.52
N TRP A 332 4.96 -4.96 -6.70
CA TRP A 332 5.11 -5.88 -7.83
C TRP A 332 6.58 -6.05 -8.22
N GLU A 333 7.31 -4.94 -8.45
CA GLU A 333 8.73 -4.97 -8.80
C GLU A 333 9.57 -5.71 -7.76
N SER A 334 9.33 -5.42 -6.48
CA SER A 334 10.02 -6.07 -5.37
C SER A 334 9.76 -7.58 -5.27
N MET A 335 8.58 -8.05 -5.68
CA MET A 335 8.21 -9.46 -5.62
C MET A 335 8.64 -10.23 -6.87
N LEU A 336 8.76 -9.55 -8.02
CA LEU A 336 9.34 -10.11 -9.24
C LEU A 336 10.88 -10.17 -9.19
N GLN A 337 11.51 -9.35 -8.36
CA GLN A 337 12.94 -9.48 -8.13
C GLN A 337 13.22 -10.86 -7.53
N PRO A 338 14.26 -11.56 -8.02
CA PRO A 338 14.73 -12.76 -7.36
C PRO A 338 14.96 -12.44 -5.89
N LYS A 339 14.37 -13.21 -4.97
CA LYS A 339 14.77 -13.15 -3.56
C LYS A 339 16.29 -13.24 -3.56
N ALA A 340 16.95 -12.24 -2.96
CA ALA A 340 18.41 -12.20 -2.92
C ALA A 340 18.91 -13.57 -2.41
N CYS A 341 19.73 -14.24 -3.20
CA CYS A 341 20.25 -15.54 -2.81
C CYS A 341 21.30 -15.27 -1.74
N TYR A 342 20.92 -15.56 -0.49
CA TYR A 342 21.86 -15.63 0.61
C TYR A 342 22.36 -17.05 0.68
N ASP A 343 23.61 -17.25 0.28
CA ASP A 343 24.30 -18.52 0.48
C ASP A 343 25.12 -18.46 1.77
N VAL A 344 25.16 -19.59 2.47
CA VAL A 344 25.80 -19.73 3.77
C VAL A 344 26.71 -20.93 3.73
N ARG A 345 27.98 -20.70 4.05
CA ARG A 345 28.99 -21.76 4.14
C ARG A 345 29.88 -21.57 5.36
N ASP A 346 30.54 -22.63 5.78
CA ASP A 346 31.63 -22.53 6.74
C ASP A 346 32.77 -21.63 6.21
N VAL A 347 33.37 -20.90 7.14
CA VAL A 347 34.57 -20.09 6.90
C VAL A 347 35.74 -21.01 6.57
N SER A 348 36.49 -20.65 5.54
CA SER A 348 37.75 -21.27 5.17
C SER A 348 38.93 -20.45 5.69
N GLU A 349 40.12 -21.03 5.71
CA GLU A 349 41.35 -20.29 6.05
C GLU A 349 41.55 -19.05 5.16
N GLY A 350 41.15 -19.14 3.88
CA GLY A 350 41.24 -18.04 2.91
C GLY A 350 40.42 -16.80 3.29
N ASP A 351 39.37 -16.96 4.10
CA ASP A 351 38.51 -15.86 4.54
C ASP A 351 39.10 -15.11 5.76
N ALA A 352 40.19 -15.60 6.37
CA ALA A 352 40.72 -15.06 7.62
C ALA A 352 41.08 -13.57 7.55
N SER A 353 41.59 -13.10 6.41
CA SER A 353 41.91 -11.69 6.14
C SER A 353 40.66 -10.81 6.11
N LEU A 354 39.62 -11.25 5.42
CA LEU A 354 38.33 -10.57 5.37
C LEU A 354 37.72 -10.42 6.77
N LEU A 355 37.71 -11.51 7.54
CA LEU A 355 37.22 -11.51 8.93
C LEU A 355 38.04 -10.58 9.81
N PHE A 356 39.36 -10.53 9.62
CA PHE A 356 40.25 -9.65 10.37
C PHE A 356 39.87 -8.19 10.13
N ASP A 357 39.75 -7.79 8.87
CA ASP A 357 39.41 -6.41 8.49
C ASP A 357 38.05 -5.99 9.05
N TRP A 358 37.03 -6.85 8.91
CA TRP A 358 35.69 -6.55 9.42
C TRP A 358 35.64 -6.46 10.95
N ARG A 359 36.34 -7.34 11.66
CA ARG A 359 36.39 -7.32 13.12
C ARG A 359 37.24 -6.18 13.67
N ASN A 360 38.23 -5.71 12.92
CA ASN A 360 39.07 -4.57 13.30
C ASN A 360 38.48 -3.20 12.95
N ASP A 361 37.40 -3.16 12.18
CA ASP A 361 36.69 -1.91 11.94
C ASP A 361 36.27 -1.23 13.26
N ALA A 362 36.50 0.08 13.33
CA ALA A 362 36.34 0.85 14.57
C ALA A 362 34.92 0.76 15.16
N MET A 363 33.88 0.74 14.33
CA MET A 363 32.51 0.65 14.81
C MET A 363 32.14 -0.78 15.22
N VAL A 364 32.64 -1.80 14.53
CA VAL A 364 32.43 -3.20 14.94
C VAL A 364 33.08 -3.44 16.29
N ARG A 365 34.30 -2.96 16.51
CA ARG A 365 34.95 -3.03 17.82
C ARG A 365 34.16 -2.29 18.89
N ALA A 366 33.67 -1.09 18.62
CA ALA A 366 32.88 -0.31 19.59
C ALA A 366 31.58 -1.03 20.01
N ALA A 367 30.95 -1.77 19.08
CA ALA A 367 29.74 -2.55 19.33
C ALA A 367 30.01 -3.97 19.89
N SER A 368 31.27 -4.42 19.87
CA SER A 368 31.67 -5.77 20.30
C SER A 368 31.94 -5.87 21.80
N ARG A 369 32.03 -7.12 22.29
CA ARG A 369 32.48 -7.38 23.67
C ARG A 369 33.95 -7.05 23.85
N GLU A 370 34.78 -7.54 22.93
CA GLU A 370 36.21 -7.20 22.85
C GLU A 370 36.38 -5.96 21.96
N THR A 371 36.91 -4.89 22.52
CA THR A 371 37.04 -3.59 21.85
C THR A 371 38.47 -3.29 21.41
N ARG A 372 39.46 -4.08 21.86
CA ARG A 372 40.87 -3.87 21.49
C ARG A 372 41.11 -4.26 20.03
N PRO A 373 42.03 -3.58 19.33
CA PRO A 373 42.51 -4.03 18.03
C PRO A 373 43.03 -5.47 18.09
N LEU A 374 42.67 -6.26 17.09
CA LEU A 374 43.16 -7.60 16.90
C LEU A 374 44.54 -7.57 16.24
N GLU A 375 45.44 -8.40 16.74
CA GLU A 375 46.73 -8.70 16.10
C GLU A 375 46.56 -9.85 15.09
N TRP A 376 47.17 -9.71 13.90
CA TRP A 376 46.96 -10.64 12.78
C TRP A 376 47.30 -12.09 13.14
N THR A 377 48.47 -12.35 13.72
CA THR A 377 48.92 -13.71 14.08
C THR A 377 47.97 -14.40 15.06
N SER A 378 47.49 -13.64 16.05
CA SER A 378 46.54 -14.13 17.05
C SER A 378 45.16 -14.42 16.45
N HIS A 379 44.70 -13.56 15.53
CA HIS A 379 43.43 -13.73 14.82
C HIS A 379 43.46 -14.92 13.87
N HIS A 380 44.49 -15.05 13.03
CA HIS A 380 44.63 -16.19 12.10
C HIS A 380 44.66 -17.51 12.87
N SER A 381 45.44 -17.58 13.96
CA SER A 381 45.45 -18.76 14.85
C SER A 381 44.08 -19.04 15.48
N TRP A 382 43.29 -18.01 15.77
CA TRP A 382 41.93 -18.16 16.29
C TRP A 382 40.97 -18.69 15.21
N VAL A 383 41.08 -18.24 13.96
CA VAL A 383 40.25 -18.75 12.84
C VAL A 383 40.50 -20.24 12.65
N LEU A 384 41.76 -20.67 12.59
CA LEU A 384 42.11 -22.09 12.44
C LEU A 384 41.51 -22.96 13.56
N ARG A 385 41.64 -22.53 14.82
CA ARG A 385 41.02 -23.25 15.95
C ARG A 385 39.49 -23.23 15.89
N ALA A 386 38.89 -22.12 15.45
CA ALA A 386 37.44 -21.99 15.35
C ALA A 386 36.84 -22.91 14.28
N MET A 387 37.59 -23.23 13.23
CA MET A 387 37.18 -24.17 12.18
C MET A 387 37.23 -25.63 12.64
N GLU A 388 38.05 -25.96 13.63
CA GLU A 388 38.21 -27.31 14.16
C GLU A 388 37.31 -27.61 15.38
N ASP A 389 36.65 -26.59 15.91
CA ASP A 389 35.85 -26.66 17.14
C ASP A 389 34.44 -27.22 16.85
N PRO A 390 34.09 -28.43 17.33
CA PRO A 390 32.80 -29.06 17.05
C PRO A 390 31.61 -28.36 17.75
N ASP A 391 31.90 -27.46 18.69
CA ASP A 391 30.93 -26.68 19.42
C ASP A 391 30.87 -25.22 18.91
N ARG A 392 31.43 -24.96 17.72
CA ARG A 392 31.37 -23.68 17.03
C ARG A 392 31.09 -23.83 15.54
N HIS A 393 30.17 -23.01 15.04
CA HIS A 393 29.98 -22.79 13.61
C HIS A 393 30.36 -21.36 13.26
N LEU A 394 31.42 -21.18 12.48
CA LEU A 394 31.86 -19.88 11.99
C LEU A 394 31.53 -19.79 10.50
N LEU A 395 30.51 -19.00 10.16
CA LEU A 395 29.87 -18.97 8.86
C LEU A 395 30.17 -17.67 8.11
N LEU A 396 30.35 -17.80 6.79
CA LEU A 396 30.35 -16.68 5.86
C LEU A 396 29.02 -16.66 5.10
N VAL A 397 28.37 -15.50 5.09
CA VAL A 397 27.14 -15.27 4.34
C VAL A 397 27.45 -14.39 3.13
N THR A 398 27.08 -14.87 1.95
CA THR A 398 27.22 -14.15 0.69
C THR A 398 25.86 -13.76 0.13
N LYS A 399 25.75 -12.56 -0.43
CA LYS A 399 24.59 -12.10 -1.19
C LYS A 399 25.01 -11.98 -2.66
N ASN A 400 24.40 -12.77 -3.55
CA ASN A 400 24.78 -12.81 -4.97
C ASN A 400 26.30 -13.00 -5.13
N ASP A 401 26.86 -14.04 -4.50
CA ASP A 401 28.29 -14.41 -4.47
C ASP A 401 29.25 -13.39 -3.83
N SER A 402 28.75 -12.26 -3.33
CA SER A 402 29.56 -11.26 -2.62
C SER A 402 29.47 -11.45 -1.11
N PRO A 403 30.59 -11.55 -0.36
CA PRO A 403 30.57 -11.63 1.09
C PRO A 403 29.90 -10.40 1.72
N VAL A 404 28.87 -10.63 2.54
CA VAL A 404 28.12 -9.54 3.19
C VAL A 404 28.14 -9.59 4.71
N ALA A 405 28.34 -10.76 5.31
CA ALA A 405 28.38 -10.89 6.76
C ALA A 405 29.09 -12.17 7.20
N THR A 406 29.55 -12.17 8.44
CA THR A 406 29.97 -13.38 9.16
C THR A 406 29.02 -13.61 10.32
N VAL A 407 28.56 -14.85 10.47
CA VAL A 407 27.71 -15.27 11.59
C VAL A 407 28.44 -16.37 12.34
N ARG A 408 28.46 -16.29 13.66
CA ARG A 408 29.07 -17.30 14.51
C ARG A 408 28.05 -17.83 15.49
N PHE A 409 27.96 -19.16 15.59
CA PHE A 409 27.23 -19.85 16.65
C PHE A 409 28.23 -20.56 17.56
N ASP A 410 28.13 -20.34 18.87
CA ASP A 410 28.92 -21.02 19.90
C ASP A 410 27.97 -21.84 20.79
N LEU A 411 28.20 -23.15 20.97
CA LEU A 411 27.34 -23.97 21.83
C LEU A 411 27.61 -23.63 23.30
N ALA A 412 26.63 -23.02 23.96
CA ALA A 412 26.69 -22.73 25.39
C ALA A 412 26.10 -23.90 26.18
N GLY A 413 26.90 -24.48 27.09
CA GLY A 413 26.44 -25.54 27.98
C GLY A 413 25.45 -25.08 29.06
N PRO A 414 25.01 -25.99 29.94
CA PRO A 414 24.09 -25.66 31.04
C PRO A 414 24.66 -24.56 31.96
N PRO A 415 23.82 -23.62 32.47
CA PRO A 415 22.36 -23.61 32.39
C PRO A 415 21.78 -22.92 31.12
N ILE A 416 22.63 -22.38 30.22
CA ILE A 416 22.15 -21.67 29.03
C ILE A 416 21.56 -22.66 28.02
N ASP A 417 22.28 -23.76 27.76
CA ASP A 417 21.87 -24.84 26.85
C ASP A 417 21.24 -24.30 25.55
N ALA A 418 22.05 -23.57 24.77
CA ALA A 418 21.63 -22.88 23.53
C ALA A 418 22.84 -22.55 22.64
N TRP A 419 22.60 -22.30 21.35
CA TRP A 419 23.61 -21.72 20.45
C TRP A 419 23.69 -20.21 20.64
N GLU A 420 24.83 -19.69 21.10
CA GLU A 420 25.07 -18.24 21.18
C GLU A 420 25.40 -17.67 19.79
N VAL A 421 24.57 -16.76 19.27
CA VAL A 421 24.75 -16.13 17.97
C VAL A 421 25.48 -14.78 18.05
N SER A 422 26.45 -14.58 17.14
CA SER A 422 27.16 -13.33 16.91
C SER A 422 27.18 -13.00 15.43
N ILE A 423 26.87 -11.75 15.07
CA ILE A 423 26.76 -11.30 13.68
C ILE A 423 27.66 -10.08 13.47
N VAL A 424 28.47 -10.12 12.40
CA VAL A 424 29.21 -8.96 11.90
C VAL A 424 28.85 -8.77 10.43
N VAL A 425 28.19 -7.66 10.11
CA VAL A 425 27.92 -7.25 8.72
C VAL A 425 29.11 -6.46 8.19
N ALA A 426 29.44 -6.67 6.91
CA ALA A 426 30.51 -5.97 6.21
C ALA A 426 30.43 -4.44 6.45
N PRO A 427 31.55 -3.78 6.80
CA PRO A 427 31.55 -2.35 7.12
C PRO A 427 30.89 -1.45 6.06
N SER A 428 31.12 -1.75 4.79
CA SER A 428 30.58 -1.02 3.64
C SER A 428 29.07 -1.19 3.41
N LEU A 429 28.45 -2.21 4.03
CA LEU A 429 27.05 -2.59 3.80
C LEU A 429 26.15 -2.34 5.03
N ARG A 430 26.66 -1.66 6.05
CA ARG A 430 25.88 -1.36 7.25
C ARG A 430 24.74 -0.39 6.97
N GLY A 431 23.69 -0.49 7.77
CA GLY A 431 22.51 0.36 7.67
C GLY A 431 21.57 0.03 6.51
N GLN A 432 21.90 -0.96 5.67
CA GLN A 432 21.09 -1.37 4.52
C GLN A 432 20.03 -2.44 4.85
N GLY A 433 19.74 -2.68 6.13
CA GLY A 433 18.72 -3.66 6.56
C GLY A 433 19.09 -5.14 6.37
N LEU A 434 20.33 -5.46 5.97
CA LEU A 434 20.75 -6.85 5.67
C LEU A 434 20.72 -7.81 6.87
N GLY A 435 20.70 -7.29 8.11
CA GLY A 435 20.82 -8.11 9.31
C GLY A 435 19.76 -9.20 9.43
N SER A 436 18.50 -8.89 9.07
CA SER A 436 17.40 -9.84 9.18
C SER A 436 17.54 -11.01 8.22
N ASP A 437 17.87 -10.72 6.95
CA ASP A 437 18.05 -11.77 5.94
C ASP A 437 19.29 -12.63 6.24
N VAL A 438 20.38 -12.01 6.68
CA VAL A 438 21.62 -12.70 7.10
C VAL A 438 21.34 -13.65 8.27
N LEU A 439 20.60 -13.18 9.28
CA LEU A 439 20.23 -14.02 10.42
C LEU A 439 19.33 -15.17 9.99
N ALA A 440 18.29 -14.89 9.18
CA ALA A 440 17.38 -15.92 8.69
C ALA A 440 18.11 -17.02 7.89
N ALA A 441 19.02 -16.64 7.00
CA ALA A 441 19.83 -17.58 6.22
C ALA A 441 20.77 -18.41 7.12
N ALA A 442 21.39 -17.79 8.12
CA ALA A 442 22.28 -18.49 9.04
C ALA A 442 21.53 -19.43 10.00
N GLU A 443 20.33 -19.07 10.45
CA GLU A 443 19.45 -19.96 11.23
C GLU A 443 18.96 -21.15 10.41
N GLU A 444 18.68 -20.94 9.11
CA GLU A 444 18.36 -22.03 8.19
C GLU A 444 19.53 -23.01 8.06
N TYR A 445 20.76 -22.51 7.89
CA TYR A 445 21.96 -23.35 7.86
C TYR A 445 22.11 -24.16 9.15
N LEU A 446 21.93 -23.53 10.32
CA LEU A 446 22.02 -24.20 11.62
C LEU A 446 20.96 -25.30 11.78
N ARG A 447 19.74 -25.10 11.26
CA ARG A 447 18.65 -26.10 11.31
C ARG A 447 18.95 -27.37 10.52
N HIS A 448 19.83 -27.31 9.53
CA HIS A 448 20.25 -28.48 8.76
C HIS A 448 21.36 -29.29 9.46
N LEU A 449 21.92 -28.78 10.56
CA LEU A 449 22.92 -29.48 11.35
C LEU A 449 22.27 -30.34 12.44
N PRO A 450 22.95 -31.39 12.93
CA PRO A 450 22.41 -32.24 14.00
C PRO A 450 22.04 -31.43 15.25
N HIS A 451 20.79 -31.52 15.68
CA HIS A 451 20.29 -30.78 16.84
C HIS A 451 21.01 -31.19 18.13
N ARG A 452 21.79 -30.26 18.69
CA ARG A 452 22.41 -30.39 20.03
C ARG A 452 21.63 -29.67 21.13
N THR A 453 20.81 -28.69 20.76
CA THR A 453 19.97 -27.87 21.64
C THR A 453 18.77 -27.36 20.83
N THR A 454 17.72 -26.91 21.52
CA THR A 454 16.45 -26.42 20.96
C THR A 454 16.33 -24.89 20.98
N ALA A 455 17.43 -24.17 21.22
CA ALA A 455 17.39 -22.72 21.31
C ALA A 455 18.63 -22.03 20.74
N ILE A 456 18.40 -20.80 20.29
CA ILE A 456 19.44 -19.81 19.99
C ILE A 456 19.36 -18.69 21.02
N TYR A 457 20.52 -18.23 21.43
CA TYR A 457 20.74 -17.19 22.42
C TYR A 457 21.55 -16.06 21.79
N ALA A 458 21.14 -14.82 22.01
CA ALA A 458 21.89 -13.63 21.61
C ALA A 458 22.17 -12.78 22.84
N ALA A 459 23.42 -12.34 23.02
CA ALA A 459 23.74 -11.38 24.06
C ALA A 459 24.57 -10.21 23.55
N MET A 460 24.06 -9.01 23.77
CA MET A 460 24.56 -7.75 23.22
C MET A 460 24.62 -6.68 24.30
N ARG A 461 25.42 -5.64 24.10
CA ARG A 461 25.41 -4.46 25.00
C ARG A 461 24.03 -3.79 24.95
N ARG A 462 23.54 -3.26 26.08
CA ARG A 462 22.21 -2.64 26.16
C ARG A 462 22.06 -1.43 25.23
N GLU A 463 23.15 -0.74 24.95
CA GLU A 463 23.21 0.44 24.08
C GLU A 463 23.20 0.07 22.58
N ASN A 464 23.36 -1.22 22.25
CA ASN A 464 23.29 -1.70 20.86
C ASN A 464 21.83 -1.90 20.43
N HIS A 465 21.12 -0.79 20.27
CA HIS A 465 19.71 -0.77 19.89
C HIS A 465 19.46 -1.41 18.51
N ALA A 466 20.42 -1.34 17.59
CA ALA A 466 20.31 -1.95 16.27
C ALA A 466 20.22 -3.49 16.36
N SER A 467 21.12 -4.12 17.13
CA SER A 467 21.06 -5.57 17.36
C SER A 467 19.80 -5.98 18.15
N ALA A 468 19.40 -5.21 19.16
CA ALA A 468 18.18 -5.50 19.91
C ALA A 468 16.92 -5.47 19.03
N SER A 469 16.80 -4.49 18.13
CA SER A 469 15.69 -4.42 17.17
C SER A 469 15.73 -5.56 16.15
N LEU A 470 16.92 -5.94 15.67
CA LEU A 470 17.11 -7.07 14.77
C LEU A 470 16.59 -8.37 15.41
N PHE A 471 17.08 -8.73 16.59
CA PHE A 471 16.70 -9.98 17.25
C PHE A 471 15.21 -10.00 17.62
N ARG A 472 14.64 -8.85 18.06
CA ARG A 472 13.20 -8.76 18.32
C ARG A 472 12.37 -8.99 17.06
N ALA A 473 12.75 -8.40 15.92
CA ALA A 473 12.08 -8.60 14.65
C ALA A 473 12.19 -10.06 14.16
N ALA A 474 13.27 -10.75 14.51
CA ALA A 474 13.49 -12.17 14.20
C ALA A 474 12.81 -13.15 15.17
N GLY A 475 12.00 -12.66 16.12
CA GLY A 475 11.22 -13.48 17.05
C GLY A 475 11.96 -13.89 18.33
N TYR A 476 13.06 -13.23 18.68
CA TYR A 476 13.74 -13.47 19.96
C TYR A 476 13.05 -12.71 21.09
N GLU A 477 12.94 -13.35 22.24
CA GLU A 477 12.35 -12.79 23.46
C GLU A 477 13.43 -12.39 24.46
N ALA A 478 13.30 -11.20 25.03
CA ALA A 478 14.22 -10.73 26.05
C ALA A 478 14.13 -11.60 27.30
N GLN A 479 15.28 -11.99 27.85
CA GLN A 479 15.35 -12.77 29.09
C GLN A 479 15.46 -11.82 30.28
N GLU A 480 14.68 -12.08 31.34
CA GLU A 480 14.81 -11.36 32.61
C GLU A 480 16.16 -11.70 33.26
N ASN A 481 16.97 -10.67 33.49
CA ASN A 481 18.19 -10.75 34.28
C ASN A 481 18.02 -9.83 35.50
N ASP A 482 18.68 -10.14 36.62
CA ASP A 482 18.62 -9.42 37.93
C ASP A 482 19.08 -7.94 37.92
N GLY A 483 19.12 -7.28 36.76
CA GLY A 483 19.46 -5.86 36.60
C GLY A 483 20.96 -5.54 36.70
N THR A 484 21.80 -6.49 37.08
CA THR A 484 23.25 -6.32 37.32
C THR A 484 24.12 -6.56 36.08
N SER A 485 23.59 -7.20 35.03
CA SER A 485 24.35 -7.50 33.81
C SER A 485 24.36 -6.30 32.83
N PRO A 486 25.55 -5.89 32.33
CA PRO A 486 25.67 -4.85 31.29
C PRO A 486 25.18 -5.33 29.92
N LEU A 487 24.79 -6.60 29.79
CA LEU A 487 24.30 -7.19 28.55
C LEU A 487 22.77 -7.36 28.57
N LEU A 488 22.17 -7.12 27.41
CA LEU A 488 20.83 -7.58 27.07
C LEU A 488 20.93 -8.97 26.45
N SER A 489 20.19 -9.91 27.03
CA SER A 489 20.11 -11.29 26.56
C SER A 489 18.74 -11.56 25.94
N MET A 490 18.72 -12.26 24.81
CA MET A 490 17.49 -12.64 24.11
C MET A 490 17.56 -14.10 23.68
N ARG A 491 16.44 -14.82 23.68
CA ARG A 491 16.36 -16.25 23.35
C ARG A 491 15.26 -16.50 22.33
N LYS A 492 15.50 -17.46 21.43
CA LYS A 492 14.53 -17.98 20.46
C LYS A 492 14.58 -19.50 20.48
N LEU A 493 13.42 -20.15 20.47
CA LEU A 493 13.34 -21.60 20.30
C LEU A 493 13.45 -21.93 18.79
N ILE A 494 14.20 -22.97 18.46
CA ILE A 494 14.45 -23.41 17.07
C ILE A 494 14.04 -24.85 16.82
#